data_AF-A0A256ZL76-F1
#
_entry.id   AF-A0A256ZL76-F1
#
_cell.length_a   1.000
_cell.length_b   1.000
_cell.length_c   1.000
_cell.angle_alpha   90.00
_cell.angle_beta   90.00
_cell.angle_gamma   90.00
#
_symmetry.space_group_name_H-M   'P 1'
#
loop_
_entity.id
_entity.type
_entity.pdbx_description
1 polymer ?
#
loop_
_entity_poly.entity_id
_entity_poly.type
_entity_poly.pdbx_seq_one_letter_code
_entity_poly.pdbx_strand_id
1 'polypeptide(L)'
;MNKYVIRGLKKLFSLTKTKNRLAVDHGTIETKPTPIPLVKYLSGESIDSVQGCIDYAGELRDNVKLNNPESIASTTLQLMDIIEGVKYGFEPPELMANINPLRFQILESKAIKEDEIVNLLIMTESASEGLNLYVGSNPPKGTLYLSGVPTSIAVFVDYAFCSNYFSKGLFLRNVSSVLGRQTLINNVIHFSLGVYGAKMYHERSVLPGD
;
A
#
# COMPACT_ATOMS: atom_id res chain seq x y z
N MET A 1 18.78 -11.23 1.69
CA MET A 1 17.50 -10.53 1.91
C MET A 1 17.03 -10.76 3.34
N ASN A 2 16.43 -9.75 3.99
CA ASN A 2 15.94 -9.87 5.37
C ASN A 2 14.85 -10.96 5.49
N LYS A 3 15.02 -11.91 6.43
CA LYS A 3 14.07 -13.02 6.65
C LYS A 3 12.64 -12.56 6.92
N TYR A 4 12.47 -11.41 7.57
CA TYR A 4 11.16 -10.85 7.90
C TYR A 4 10.45 -10.27 6.68
N VAL A 5 11.20 -9.71 5.73
CA VAL A 5 10.66 -9.22 4.44
C VAL A 5 10.13 -10.40 3.62
N ILE A 6 10.89 -11.49 3.50
CA ILE A 6 10.44 -12.70 2.79
C ILE A 6 9.21 -13.31 3.46
N ARG A 7 9.20 -13.41 4.80
CA ARG A 7 8.04 -13.92 5.55
C ARG A 7 6.82 -12.99 5.40
N GLY A 8 7.03 -11.68 5.35
CA GLY A 8 6.03 -10.68 5.05
C GLY A 8 5.38 -10.88 3.68
N LEU A 9 6.19 -11.02 2.63
CA LEU A 9 5.70 -11.31 1.28
C LEU A 9 4.87 -12.60 1.24
N LYS A 10 5.33 -13.68 1.87
CA LYS A 10 4.58 -14.94 1.96
C LYS A 10 3.24 -14.76 2.67
N LYS A 11 3.18 -13.95 3.73
CA LYS A 11 1.92 -13.62 4.41
C LYS A 11 1.01 -12.77 3.55
N LEU A 12 1.57 -11.86 2.75
CA LEU A 12 0.79 -11.06 1.80
C LEU A 12 0.17 -11.94 0.71
N PHE A 13 0.92 -12.88 0.11
CA PHE A 13 0.33 -13.87 -0.81
C PHE A 13 -0.82 -14.66 -0.18
N SER A 14 -0.66 -15.10 1.08
CA SER A 14 -1.71 -15.81 1.80
C SER A 14 -2.95 -14.94 2.03
N LEU A 15 -2.74 -13.63 2.29
CA LEU A 15 -3.82 -12.67 2.43
C LEU A 15 -4.53 -12.45 1.09
N THR A 16 -3.79 -12.22 0.00
CA THR A 16 -4.33 -12.08 -1.36
C THR A 16 -5.17 -13.29 -1.75
N LYS A 17 -4.67 -14.52 -1.52
CA LYS A 17 -5.46 -15.75 -1.74
C LYS A 17 -6.78 -15.74 -0.96
N THR A 18 -6.74 -15.29 0.30
CA THR A 18 -7.94 -15.22 1.14
C THR A 18 -8.93 -14.19 0.62
N LYS A 19 -8.46 -13.00 0.22
CA LYS A 19 -9.32 -11.93 -0.32
C LYS A 19 -9.94 -12.31 -1.66
N ASN A 20 -9.17 -12.93 -2.57
CA ASN A 20 -9.72 -13.43 -3.83
C ASN A 20 -10.78 -14.51 -3.59
N ARG A 21 -10.56 -15.44 -2.66
CA ARG A 21 -11.58 -16.45 -2.30
C ARG A 21 -12.86 -15.78 -1.78
N LEU A 22 -12.73 -14.82 -0.85
CA LEU A 22 -13.88 -14.10 -0.32
C LEU A 22 -14.64 -13.32 -1.40
N ALA A 23 -13.92 -12.76 -2.39
CA ALA A 23 -14.52 -12.12 -3.55
C ALA A 23 -15.38 -13.11 -4.36
N VAL A 24 -14.85 -14.30 -4.63
CA VAL A 24 -15.58 -15.38 -5.31
C VAL A 24 -16.78 -15.84 -4.49
N ASP A 25 -16.60 -16.09 -3.19
CA ASP A 25 -17.67 -16.52 -2.28
C ASP A 25 -18.81 -15.49 -2.19
N HIS A 26 -18.49 -14.19 -2.33
CA HIS A 26 -19.46 -13.10 -2.37
C HIS A 26 -20.09 -12.88 -3.76
N GLY A 27 -19.55 -13.50 -4.82
CA GLY A 27 -20.01 -13.28 -6.20
C GLY A 27 -19.47 -12.00 -6.86
N THR A 28 -18.38 -11.44 -6.35
CA THR A 28 -17.66 -10.35 -7.02
C THR A 28 -16.99 -10.88 -8.29
N ILE A 29 -17.27 -10.28 -9.45
CA ILE A 29 -16.75 -10.72 -10.75
C ILE A 29 -15.62 -9.81 -11.23
N GLU A 30 -15.86 -8.51 -11.25
CA GLU A 30 -14.93 -7.51 -11.78
C GLU A 30 -14.03 -6.94 -10.68
N THR A 31 -12.87 -6.43 -11.06
CA THR A 31 -12.04 -5.61 -10.16
C THR A 31 -12.59 -4.20 -10.06
N LYS A 32 -12.24 -3.46 -9.01
CA LYS A 32 -12.53 -2.03 -8.89
C LYS A 32 -11.31 -1.27 -8.34
N PRO A 33 -10.71 -0.35 -9.11
CA PRO A 33 -11.07 0.03 -10.48
C PRO A 33 -10.77 -1.09 -11.49
N THR A 34 -11.28 -0.93 -12.71
CA THR A 34 -11.19 -1.90 -13.80
C THR A 34 -10.47 -1.25 -14.99
N PRO A 35 -9.23 -1.66 -15.35
CA PRO A 35 -8.37 -2.62 -14.66
C PRO A 35 -7.74 -2.06 -13.37
N ILE A 36 -7.14 -2.93 -12.55
CA ILE A 36 -6.37 -2.50 -11.37
C ILE A 36 -5.10 -1.73 -11.80
N PRO A 37 -4.84 -0.54 -11.23
CA PRO A 37 -4.01 0.47 -11.89
C PRO A 37 -2.52 0.27 -11.64
N LEU A 38 -2.10 -0.14 -10.43
CA LEU A 38 -0.68 -0.35 -10.14
C LEU A 38 -0.13 -1.58 -10.85
N VAL A 39 -0.90 -2.66 -10.98
CA VAL A 39 -0.46 -3.81 -11.80
C VAL A 39 -0.24 -3.34 -13.23
N LYS A 40 -1.23 -2.67 -13.83
CA LYS A 40 -1.10 -2.14 -15.20
C LYS A 40 0.11 -1.22 -15.34
N TYR A 41 0.37 -0.37 -14.35
CA TYR A 41 1.50 0.55 -14.38
C TYR A 41 2.86 -0.14 -14.23
N LEU A 42 2.95 -1.18 -13.38
CA LEU A 42 4.20 -1.86 -13.04
C LEU A 42 4.59 -2.99 -14.00
N SER A 43 3.61 -3.70 -14.56
CA SER A 43 3.84 -4.87 -15.42
C SER A 43 3.29 -4.72 -16.84
N GLY A 44 2.40 -3.74 -17.08
CA GLY A 44 1.68 -3.60 -18.34
C GLY A 44 0.45 -4.49 -18.45
N GLU A 45 0.24 -5.42 -17.51
CA GLU A 45 -0.89 -6.36 -17.53
C GLU A 45 -2.20 -5.66 -17.17
N SER A 46 -3.24 -5.91 -17.95
CA SER A 46 -4.57 -5.33 -17.73
C SER A 46 -5.49 -6.37 -17.08
N ILE A 47 -5.72 -6.24 -15.78
CA ILE A 47 -6.53 -7.19 -15.00
C ILE A 47 -7.83 -6.53 -14.57
N ASP A 48 -8.93 -7.02 -15.13
CA ASP A 48 -10.29 -6.50 -14.98
C ASP A 48 -11.24 -7.41 -14.18
N SER A 49 -10.80 -8.61 -13.82
CA SER A 49 -11.64 -9.62 -13.16
C SER A 49 -10.97 -10.27 -11.96
N VAL A 50 -11.80 -10.75 -11.02
CA VAL A 50 -11.36 -11.51 -9.84
C VAL A 50 -10.62 -12.78 -10.25
N GLN A 51 -11.06 -13.46 -11.32
CA GLN A 51 -10.36 -14.63 -11.84
C GLN A 51 -8.98 -14.26 -12.39
N GLY A 52 -8.88 -13.16 -13.16
CA GLY A 52 -7.59 -12.64 -13.62
C GLY A 52 -6.66 -12.30 -12.46
N CYS A 53 -7.18 -11.75 -11.36
CA CYS A 53 -6.40 -11.52 -10.14
C CYS A 53 -5.88 -12.81 -9.48
N ILE A 54 -6.65 -13.91 -9.54
CA ILE A 54 -6.23 -15.22 -9.01
C ILE A 54 -5.08 -15.78 -9.85
N ASP A 55 -5.25 -15.79 -11.16
CA ASP A 55 -4.29 -16.35 -12.11
C ASP A 55 -2.97 -15.55 -12.04
N TYR A 56 -3.06 -14.23 -12.09
CA TYR A 56 -1.90 -13.35 -12.01
C TYR A 56 -1.17 -13.41 -10.66
N ALA A 57 -1.90 -13.54 -9.54
CA ALA A 57 -1.25 -13.76 -8.24
C ALA A 57 -0.50 -15.11 -8.20
N GLY A 58 -0.94 -16.11 -8.95
CA GLY A 58 -0.23 -17.37 -9.18
C GLY A 58 1.08 -17.15 -9.94
N GLU A 59 1.02 -16.40 -11.05
CA GLU A 59 2.21 -16.06 -11.86
C GLU A 59 3.23 -15.25 -11.07
N LEU A 60 2.80 -14.25 -10.29
CA LEU A 60 3.67 -13.47 -9.42
C LEU A 60 4.40 -14.37 -8.41
N ARG A 61 3.69 -15.35 -7.82
CA ARG A 61 4.27 -16.28 -6.85
C ARG A 61 5.36 -17.15 -7.49
N ASP A 62 5.13 -17.59 -8.72
CA ASP A 62 6.03 -18.53 -9.39
C ASP A 62 7.25 -17.81 -9.99
N ASN A 63 7.13 -16.50 -10.26
CA ASN A 63 8.20 -15.67 -10.87
C ASN A 63 9.00 -14.80 -9.88
N VAL A 64 8.54 -14.62 -8.63
CA VAL A 64 9.21 -13.71 -7.69
C VAL A 64 10.63 -14.17 -7.32
N LYS A 65 11.61 -13.27 -7.49
CA LYS A 65 13.01 -13.50 -7.15
C LYS A 65 13.28 -13.04 -5.72
N LEU A 66 13.23 -13.97 -4.75
CA LEU A 66 13.37 -13.67 -3.32
C LEU A 66 14.75 -13.12 -2.89
N ASN A 67 15.75 -13.16 -3.78
CA ASN A 67 17.05 -12.55 -3.58
C ASN A 67 17.14 -11.12 -4.16
N ASN A 68 16.14 -10.66 -4.90
CA ASN A 68 16.11 -9.34 -5.53
C ASN A 68 15.13 -8.39 -4.77
N PRO A 69 15.62 -7.27 -4.18
CA PRO A 69 14.79 -6.25 -3.53
C PRO A 69 13.66 -5.71 -4.41
N GLU A 70 13.95 -5.36 -5.66
CA GLU A 70 12.98 -4.77 -6.59
C GLU A 70 11.89 -5.77 -6.95
N SER A 71 12.26 -7.04 -7.15
CA SER A 71 11.29 -8.11 -7.42
C SER A 71 10.32 -8.30 -6.25
N ILE A 72 10.81 -8.27 -5.01
CA ILE A 72 9.95 -8.34 -3.81
C ILE A 72 9.07 -7.11 -3.68
N ALA A 73 9.65 -5.91 -3.89
CA ALA A 73 8.93 -4.65 -3.74
C ALA A 73 7.82 -4.52 -4.77
N SER A 74 8.12 -4.76 -6.04
CA SER A 74 7.15 -4.77 -7.13
C SER A 74 6.03 -5.79 -6.87
N THR A 75 6.38 -7.03 -6.51
CA THR A 75 5.38 -8.06 -6.18
C THR A 75 4.50 -7.62 -5.01
N THR A 76 5.07 -6.95 -4.00
CA THR A 76 4.32 -6.47 -2.84
C THR A 76 3.29 -5.41 -3.23
N LEU A 77 3.68 -4.40 -4.00
CA LEU A 77 2.75 -3.35 -4.46
C LEU A 77 1.63 -3.94 -5.33
N GLN A 78 1.97 -4.86 -6.24
CA GLN A 78 0.98 -5.52 -7.10
C GLN A 78 0.00 -6.40 -6.31
N LEU A 79 0.46 -7.13 -5.29
CA LEU A 79 -0.42 -7.90 -4.40
C LEU A 79 -1.34 -7.01 -3.57
N MET A 80 -0.86 -5.84 -3.12
CA MET A 80 -1.70 -4.86 -2.43
C MET A 80 -2.77 -4.33 -3.38
N ASP A 81 -2.42 -4.01 -4.62
CA ASP A 81 -3.36 -3.52 -5.64
C ASP A 81 -4.45 -4.55 -5.98
N ILE A 82 -4.07 -5.83 -6.13
CA ILE A 82 -5.03 -6.94 -6.27
C ILE A 82 -5.99 -6.98 -5.08
N ILE A 83 -5.47 -6.90 -3.85
CA ILE A 83 -6.30 -6.92 -2.64
C ILE A 83 -7.30 -5.76 -2.65
N GLU A 84 -6.85 -4.53 -2.93
CA GLU A 84 -7.75 -3.37 -3.01
C GLU A 84 -8.78 -3.52 -4.13
N GLY A 85 -8.36 -4.08 -5.27
CA GLY A 85 -9.17 -4.29 -6.45
C GLY A 85 -10.33 -5.27 -6.28
N VAL A 86 -10.20 -6.27 -5.39
CA VAL A 86 -11.25 -7.31 -5.22
C VAL A 86 -12.11 -7.12 -3.99
N LYS A 87 -11.63 -6.37 -2.98
CA LYS A 87 -12.25 -6.37 -1.64
C LYS A 87 -13.52 -5.55 -1.51
N TYR A 88 -13.81 -4.67 -2.47
CA TYR A 88 -14.88 -3.68 -2.42
C TYR A 88 -16.29 -4.26 -2.27
N GLY A 89 -16.51 -5.51 -2.68
CA GLY A 89 -17.83 -6.15 -2.62
C GLY A 89 -18.18 -6.68 -1.23
N PHE A 90 -17.19 -7.09 -0.43
CA PHE A 90 -17.44 -7.90 0.78
C PHE A 90 -16.82 -7.35 2.06
N GLU A 91 -15.88 -6.42 1.97
CA GLU A 91 -15.27 -5.81 3.15
C GLU A 91 -16.05 -4.57 3.60
N PRO A 92 -16.03 -4.25 4.90
CA PRO A 92 -16.72 -3.08 5.41
C PRO A 92 -15.97 -1.77 5.06
N PRO A 93 -16.68 -0.61 5.03
CA PRO A 93 -16.14 0.66 4.54
C PRO A 93 -14.87 1.15 5.26
N GLU A 94 -14.72 0.88 6.56
CA GLU A 94 -13.55 1.26 7.34
C GLU A 94 -12.26 0.59 6.86
N LEU A 95 -12.37 -0.55 6.18
CA LEU A 95 -11.22 -1.23 5.59
C LEU A 95 -10.95 -0.75 4.16
N MET A 96 -11.80 0.09 3.57
CA MET A 96 -11.59 0.68 2.24
C MET A 96 -10.69 1.91 2.32
N ALA A 97 -10.08 2.28 1.20
CA ALA A 97 -9.44 3.58 1.08
C ALA A 97 -10.52 4.68 1.14
N ASN A 98 -10.50 5.48 2.21
CA ASN A 98 -11.48 6.53 2.51
C ASN A 98 -11.11 7.89 1.89
N ILE A 99 -10.24 7.88 0.88
CA ILE A 99 -9.73 9.07 0.21
C ILE A 99 -9.97 8.92 -1.28
N ASN A 100 -10.65 9.90 -1.85
CA ASN A 100 -10.96 9.95 -3.28
C ASN A 100 -9.90 10.78 -4.04
N PRO A 101 -9.88 10.74 -5.38
CA PRO A 101 -8.90 11.50 -6.18
C PRO A 101 -8.88 13.00 -5.89
N LEU A 102 -10.03 13.63 -5.64
CA LEU A 102 -10.09 15.05 -5.29
C LEU A 102 -9.37 15.36 -3.97
N ARG A 103 -9.48 14.49 -2.97
CA ARG A 103 -8.78 14.64 -1.70
C ARG A 103 -7.27 14.48 -1.87
N PHE A 104 -6.81 13.58 -2.74
CA PHE A 104 -5.39 13.48 -3.07
C PHE A 104 -4.87 14.72 -3.81
N GLN A 105 -5.65 15.30 -4.73
CA GLN A 105 -5.30 16.56 -5.39
C GLN A 105 -5.19 17.73 -4.41
N ILE A 106 -6.08 17.80 -3.42
CA ILE A 106 -6.01 18.81 -2.35
C ILE A 106 -4.75 18.58 -1.49
N LEU A 107 -4.45 17.33 -1.14
CA LEU A 107 -3.25 16.96 -0.39
C LEU A 107 -1.98 17.38 -1.15
N GLU A 108 -1.91 17.04 -2.44
CA GLU A 108 -0.78 17.40 -3.31
C GLU A 108 -0.63 18.91 -3.45
N SER A 109 -1.73 19.64 -3.70
CA SER A 109 -1.70 21.10 -3.82
C SER A 109 -1.16 21.76 -2.55
N LYS A 110 -1.55 21.23 -1.38
CA LYS A 110 -1.04 21.68 -0.09
C LYS A 110 0.45 21.36 0.04
N ALA A 111 0.85 20.13 -0.28
CA ALA A 111 2.24 19.68 -0.23
C ALA A 111 3.15 20.57 -1.09
N ILE A 112 2.74 20.87 -2.33
CA ILE A 112 3.46 21.76 -3.25
C ILE A 112 3.58 23.17 -2.69
N LYS A 113 2.50 23.72 -2.14
CA LYS A 113 2.48 25.10 -1.63
C LYS A 113 3.40 25.29 -0.44
N GLU A 114 3.49 24.28 0.42
CA GLU A 114 4.22 24.34 1.70
C GLU A 114 5.59 23.64 1.61
N ASP A 115 5.94 23.08 0.45
CA ASP A 115 7.08 22.19 0.22
C ASP A 115 7.18 21.05 1.25
N GLU A 116 6.02 20.47 1.58
CA GLU A 116 5.89 19.45 2.63
C GLU A 116 5.99 18.03 2.08
N ILE A 117 6.54 17.14 2.91
CA ILE A 117 6.50 15.69 2.68
C ILE A 117 5.15 15.11 3.09
N VAL A 118 4.75 14.03 2.42
CA VAL A 118 3.65 13.16 2.87
C VAL A 118 4.23 11.98 3.65
N ASN A 119 3.88 11.91 4.94
CA ASN A 119 4.19 10.78 5.81
C ASN A 119 3.09 9.72 5.70
N LEU A 120 3.44 8.54 5.18
CA LEU A 120 2.65 7.32 5.27
C LEU A 120 2.84 6.70 6.65
N LEU A 121 1.92 6.97 7.56
CA LEU A 121 1.95 6.50 8.94
C LEU A 121 1.32 5.11 9.03
N ILE A 122 2.16 4.08 9.18
CA ILE A 122 1.74 2.67 9.21
C ILE A 122 1.58 2.22 10.66
N MET A 123 0.33 2.23 11.15
CA MET A 123 -0.04 1.84 12.51
C MET A 123 0.84 2.51 13.57
N THR A 124 1.05 3.82 13.45
CA THR A 124 1.77 4.64 14.43
C THR A 124 0.86 5.07 15.58
N GLU A 125 1.46 5.43 16.70
CA GLU A 125 0.77 6.02 17.85
C GLU A 125 0.72 7.55 17.77
N SER A 126 1.67 8.15 17.06
CA SER A 126 1.83 9.60 16.93
C SER A 126 1.80 10.07 15.48
N ALA A 127 1.47 11.36 15.30
CA ALA A 127 1.62 12.07 14.04
C ALA A 127 3.08 12.52 13.87
N SER A 128 3.55 12.64 12.62
CA SER A 128 4.87 13.21 12.30
C SER A 128 4.74 14.67 11.86
N GLU A 129 5.84 15.41 11.78
CA GLU A 129 5.83 16.74 11.16
C GLU A 129 5.57 16.63 9.65
N GLY A 130 4.69 17.48 9.11
CA GLY A 130 4.25 17.48 7.71
C GLY A 130 2.86 16.87 7.50
N LEU A 131 2.56 16.49 6.26
CA LEU A 131 1.24 15.95 5.88
C LEU A 131 1.16 14.46 6.21
N ASN A 132 0.25 14.10 7.12
CA ASN A 132 0.17 12.73 7.63
C ASN A 132 -0.99 11.97 7.02
N LEU A 133 -0.69 10.85 6.37
CA LEU A 133 -1.65 9.88 5.84
C LEU A 133 -1.60 8.60 6.68
N TYR A 134 -2.65 8.33 7.45
CA TYR A 134 -2.65 7.27 8.45
C TYR A 134 -3.36 5.99 7.99
N VAL A 135 -2.74 4.84 8.26
CA VAL A 135 -3.38 3.52 8.19
C VAL A 135 -3.34 2.78 9.51
N GLY A 136 -4.49 2.26 9.95
CA GLY A 136 -4.65 1.54 11.22
C GLY A 136 -6.00 1.79 11.88
N SER A 137 -6.19 1.30 13.10
CA SER A 137 -7.48 1.39 13.78
C SER A 137 -7.71 2.71 14.53
N ASN A 138 -6.66 3.37 15.00
CA ASN A 138 -6.75 4.52 15.91
C ASN A 138 -5.92 5.71 15.38
N PRO A 139 -6.47 6.52 14.47
CA PRO A 139 -5.74 7.65 13.88
C PRO A 139 -5.33 8.68 14.95
N PRO A 140 -4.03 9.05 15.03
CA PRO A 140 -3.59 10.17 15.85
C PRO A 140 -4.25 11.48 15.41
N LYS A 141 -4.37 12.43 16.34
CA LYS A 141 -4.87 13.78 16.01
C LYS A 141 -3.99 14.44 14.95
N GLY A 142 -4.61 15.17 14.02
CA GLY A 142 -3.90 15.87 12.95
C GLY A 142 -3.47 14.98 11.78
N THR A 143 -4.02 13.76 11.68
CA THR A 143 -3.78 12.86 10.54
C THR A 143 -4.99 12.78 9.61
N LEU A 144 -4.73 12.54 8.32
CA LEU A 144 -5.74 12.17 7.35
C LEU A 144 -5.89 10.66 7.34
N TYR A 145 -7.07 10.16 7.70
CA TYR A 145 -7.35 8.73 7.72
C TYR A 145 -7.46 8.16 6.30
N LEU A 146 -6.58 7.24 5.94
CA LEU A 146 -6.65 6.50 4.68
C LEU A 146 -7.51 5.25 4.83
N SER A 147 -7.21 4.36 5.78
CA SER A 147 -7.89 3.06 5.92
C SER A 147 -7.52 2.34 7.22
N GLY A 148 -8.33 1.37 7.62
CA GLY A 148 -8.03 0.44 8.71
C GLY A 148 -6.93 -0.57 8.38
N VAL A 149 -6.59 -0.74 7.10
CA VAL A 149 -5.61 -1.73 6.63
C VAL A 149 -4.48 -1.11 5.82
N PRO A 150 -3.25 -1.66 5.94
CA PRO A 150 -2.08 -1.10 5.28
C PRO A 150 -2.05 -1.35 3.75
N THR A 151 -2.83 -2.29 3.23
CA THR A 151 -2.88 -2.56 1.78
C THR A 151 -3.45 -1.36 1.00
N SER A 152 -4.30 -0.54 1.63
CA SER A 152 -4.85 0.68 1.02
C SER A 152 -3.80 1.75 0.71
N ILE A 153 -2.55 1.60 1.18
CA ILE A 153 -1.43 2.41 0.70
C ILE A 153 -1.25 2.26 -0.83
N ALA A 154 -1.63 1.13 -1.43
CA ALA A 154 -1.61 0.96 -2.89
C ALA A 154 -2.37 2.09 -3.61
N VAL A 155 -3.52 2.51 -3.09
CA VAL A 155 -4.30 3.61 -3.68
C VAL A 155 -3.54 4.93 -3.67
N PHE A 156 -2.78 5.22 -2.61
CA PHE A 156 -1.91 6.40 -2.59
C PHE A 156 -0.71 6.23 -3.54
N VAL A 157 -0.09 5.06 -3.59
CA VAL A 157 1.08 4.83 -4.45
C VAL A 157 0.71 4.96 -5.93
N ASP A 158 -0.47 4.48 -6.32
CA ASP A 158 -1.04 4.70 -7.67
C ASP A 158 -1.09 6.19 -8.01
N TYR A 159 -1.74 6.95 -7.13
CA TYR A 159 -1.83 8.41 -7.27
C TYR A 159 -0.43 9.05 -7.32
N ALA A 160 0.47 8.67 -6.42
CA ALA A 160 1.79 9.25 -6.27
C ALA A 160 2.66 9.04 -7.52
N PHE A 161 2.59 7.86 -8.17
CA PHE A 161 3.32 7.59 -9.41
C PHE A 161 2.81 8.38 -10.62
N CYS A 162 1.60 8.93 -10.53
CA CYS A 162 1.06 9.86 -11.52
C CYS A 162 1.35 11.34 -11.18
N SER A 163 1.93 11.62 -10.01
CA SER A 163 2.27 12.97 -9.56
C SER A 163 3.74 13.30 -9.83
N ASN A 164 3.98 14.44 -10.48
CA ASN A 164 5.34 14.98 -10.67
C ASN A 164 5.97 15.49 -9.37
N TYR A 165 5.16 15.77 -8.34
CA TYR A 165 5.65 16.21 -7.03
C TYR A 165 6.04 15.01 -6.17
N PHE A 166 5.19 13.98 -6.12
CA PHE A 166 5.43 12.79 -5.31
C PHE A 166 6.26 11.71 -5.99
N SER A 167 6.57 11.84 -7.28
CA SER A 167 7.38 10.86 -7.98
C SER A 167 8.20 11.43 -9.13
N LYS A 168 9.24 10.68 -9.53
CA LYS A 168 9.91 10.81 -10.83
C LYS A 168 9.99 9.42 -11.45
N GLY A 169 9.06 9.12 -12.36
CA GLY A 169 8.84 7.75 -12.82
C GLY A 169 8.38 6.87 -11.66
N LEU A 170 8.95 5.68 -11.52
CA LEU A 170 8.62 4.77 -10.41
C LEU A 170 9.26 5.15 -9.06
N PHE A 171 10.04 6.23 -9.00
CA PHE A 171 10.74 6.60 -7.77
C PHE A 171 9.96 7.68 -7.01
N LEU A 172 9.47 7.33 -5.83
CA LEU A 172 8.81 8.22 -4.87
C LEU A 172 9.76 9.32 -4.40
N ARG A 173 9.21 10.53 -4.26
CA ARG A 173 9.86 11.76 -3.81
C ARG A 173 8.91 12.49 -2.88
N ASN A 174 9.45 13.21 -1.90
CA ASN A 174 8.63 13.93 -0.91
C ASN A 174 7.61 13.02 -0.20
N VAL A 175 7.95 11.73 -0.08
CA VAL A 175 7.17 10.71 0.60
C VAL A 175 8.07 10.03 1.61
N SER A 176 7.54 9.85 2.81
CA SER A 176 8.13 9.09 3.90
C SER A 176 7.21 7.96 4.29
N SER A 177 7.78 6.84 4.72
CA SER A 177 7.07 5.76 5.38
C SER A 177 7.53 5.72 6.83
N VAL A 178 6.58 5.82 7.75
CA VAL A 178 6.83 5.74 9.19
C VAL A 178 6.16 4.48 9.71
N LEU A 179 6.95 3.52 10.17
CA LEU A 179 6.46 2.24 10.65
C LEU A 179 6.34 2.25 12.17
N GLY A 180 5.11 2.20 12.68
CA GLY A 180 4.81 1.96 14.09
C GLY A 180 4.84 0.47 14.41
N ARG A 181 3.70 -0.21 14.23
CA ARG A 181 3.59 -1.65 14.51
C ARG A 181 4.32 -2.52 13.48
N GLN A 182 5.39 -3.19 13.89
CA GLN A 182 6.24 -4.03 13.02
C GLN A 182 5.69 -5.45 12.78
N THR A 183 4.50 -5.55 12.16
CA THR A 183 3.98 -6.86 11.71
C THR A 183 4.71 -7.34 10.45
N LEU A 184 4.61 -8.63 10.12
CA LEU A 184 5.22 -9.18 8.89
C LEU A 184 4.73 -8.46 7.63
N ILE A 185 3.44 -8.17 7.53
CA ILE A 185 2.85 -7.46 6.38
C ILE A 185 3.33 -6.00 6.36
N ASN A 186 3.27 -5.30 7.50
CA ASN A 186 3.70 -3.91 7.56
C ASN A 186 5.20 -3.77 7.21
N ASN A 187 6.02 -4.70 7.67
CA ASN A 187 7.45 -4.73 7.36
C ASN A 187 7.73 -4.86 5.85
N VAL A 188 7.01 -5.74 5.13
CA VAL A 188 7.23 -5.89 3.69
C VAL A 188 6.69 -4.69 2.92
N ILE A 189 5.55 -4.11 3.32
CA ILE A 189 5.01 -2.90 2.70
C ILE A 189 5.98 -1.73 2.89
N HIS A 190 6.39 -1.49 4.13
CA HIS A 190 7.39 -0.48 4.48
C HIS A 190 8.65 -0.67 3.63
N PHE A 191 9.28 -1.86 3.68
CA PHE A 191 10.46 -2.18 2.85
C PHE A 191 10.25 -1.85 1.36
N SER A 192 9.08 -2.19 0.80
CA SER A 192 8.78 -1.99 -0.61
C SER A 192 8.70 -0.51 -0.97
N LEU A 193 8.07 0.31 -0.13
CA LEU A 193 8.05 1.77 -0.29
C LEU A 193 9.46 2.35 -0.32
N GLY A 194 10.35 1.85 0.55
CA GLY A 194 11.75 2.26 0.59
C GLY A 194 12.54 1.89 -0.67
N VAL A 195 12.31 0.71 -1.24
CA VAL A 195 12.90 0.30 -2.53
C VAL A 195 12.46 1.25 -3.66
N TYR A 196 11.22 1.73 -3.61
CA TYR A 196 10.70 2.74 -4.53
C TYR A 196 11.02 4.19 -4.11
N GLY A 197 11.89 4.43 -3.12
CA GLY A 197 12.45 5.76 -2.86
C GLY A 197 11.84 6.55 -1.70
N ALA A 198 10.83 6.00 -1.00
CA ALA A 198 10.31 6.66 0.20
C ALA A 198 11.39 6.75 1.30
N LYS A 199 11.42 7.86 2.04
CA LYS A 199 12.27 7.99 3.24
C LYS A 199 11.72 7.10 4.36
N MET A 200 12.58 6.32 4.99
CA MET A 200 12.16 5.24 5.90
C MET A 200 12.44 5.60 7.36
N TYR A 201 11.40 5.57 8.18
CA TYR A 201 11.48 5.82 9.61
C TYR A 201 10.76 4.71 10.40
N HIS A 202 11.28 4.43 11.59
CA HIS A 202 10.60 3.61 12.59
C HIS A 202 10.15 4.52 13.72
N GLU A 203 8.89 4.43 14.12
CA GLU A 203 8.44 5.04 15.37
C GLU A 203 9.22 4.35 16.49
N ARG A 204 9.97 5.12 17.28
CA ARG A 204 10.62 4.57 18.46
C ARG A 204 9.49 4.13 19.38
N SER A 205 9.44 2.84 19.70
CA SER A 205 8.60 2.38 20.79
C SER A 205 9.06 3.11 22.05
N VAL A 206 8.24 4.03 22.57
CA VAL A 206 8.32 4.33 24.00
C VAL A 206 7.88 3.03 24.64
N LEU A 207 8.85 2.24 25.12
CA LEU A 207 8.51 1.12 25.98
C LEU A 207 7.74 1.71 27.16
N PRO A 208 6.66 1.09 27.64
CA PRO A 208 6.02 1.55 28.86
C PRO A 208 7.05 1.43 29.99
N GLY A 209 7.68 2.55 30.38
CA GLY A 209 8.78 2.56 31.35
C GLY A 209 9.78 3.72 31.28
N ASP A 210 9.74 4.60 30.26
CA ASP A 210 10.52 5.86 30.25
C ASP A 210 9.74 7.04 30.85
#